data_AF-A0A9P6DPR9-F1
#
_entry.id   AF-A0A9P6DPR9-F1
#
_cell.length_a   1.000
_cell.length_b   1.000
_cell.length_c   1.000
_cell.angle_alpha   90.00
_cell.angle_beta   90.00
_cell.angle_gamma   90.00
#
_symmetry.space_group_name_H-M   'P 1'
#
loop_
_entity.id
_entity.type
_entity.pdbx_description
1 polymer ?
#
loop_
_entity_poly.entity_id
_entity_poly.type
_entity_poly.pdbx_seq_one_letter_code
_entity_poly.pdbx_strand_id
1 'polypeptide(L)'
;WTRVWSTDPLQHSQSNFKITNKIPPSLSAMKQLRELSRMTFSRVLQCHTRHAHLGSYYATFIPKEDPWCPCGESTQTWEHVLTECPLFEDHQHLLGDGEDRQMCHLLGTAKGIGRLAQFIKASAVFTKLSTT
;
A
#
# COMPACT_ATOMS: atom_id res chain seq x y z
N TRP A 1 14.69 -21.93 -1.95
CA TRP A 1 14.03 -20.62 -2.04
C TRP A 1 14.50 -19.64 -0.98
N THR A 2 14.37 -19.92 0.33
CA THR A 2 14.82 -18.99 1.39
C THR A 2 16.30 -18.61 1.29
N ARG A 3 17.20 -19.58 1.04
CA ARG A 3 18.64 -19.29 0.82
C ARG A 3 18.85 -18.33 -0.36
N VAL A 4 18.21 -18.62 -1.50
CA VAL A 4 18.32 -17.79 -2.72
C VAL A 4 17.81 -16.38 -2.46
N TRP A 5 16.66 -16.25 -1.78
CA TRP A 5 16.09 -14.96 -1.39
C TRP A 5 17.05 -14.14 -0.55
N SER A 6 17.61 -14.72 0.52
CA SER A 6 18.53 -14.02 1.43
C SER A 6 19.88 -13.66 0.83
N THR A 7 20.30 -14.31 -0.25
CA THR A 7 21.59 -14.07 -0.91
C THR A 7 21.46 -13.31 -2.23
N ASP A 8 20.26 -12.90 -2.61
CA ASP A 8 20.00 -12.26 -3.90
C ASP A 8 20.64 -10.85 -3.94
N PRO A 9 21.62 -10.60 -4.84
CA PRO A 9 22.22 -9.28 -4.99
C PRO A 9 21.21 -8.21 -5.43
N LEU A 10 20.07 -8.59 -6.02
CA LEU A 10 18.97 -7.68 -6.34
C LEU A 10 18.19 -7.22 -5.12
N GLN A 11 18.41 -7.77 -3.92
CA GLN A 11 17.99 -7.12 -2.66
C GLN A 11 18.58 -5.70 -2.54
N HIS A 12 19.73 -5.45 -3.18
CA HIS A 12 20.39 -4.15 -3.22
C HIS A 12 19.98 -3.27 -4.42
N SER A 13 19.20 -3.79 -5.37
CA SER A 13 18.71 -3.01 -6.52
C SER A 13 17.65 -1.97 -6.11
N GLN A 14 17.57 -0.84 -6.82
CA GLN A 14 16.64 0.26 -6.54
C GLN A 14 15.18 -0.03 -6.98
N SER A 15 14.75 -1.28 -6.99
CA SER A 15 13.36 -1.59 -7.38
C SER A 15 12.39 -1.11 -6.31
N ASN A 16 11.26 -0.55 -6.74
CA ASN A 16 10.21 -0.05 -5.84
C ASN A 16 9.58 -1.15 -4.96
N PHE A 17 9.79 -2.42 -5.30
CA PHE A 17 9.32 -3.58 -4.52
C PHE A 17 10.27 -3.93 -3.36
N LYS A 18 11.47 -3.33 -3.29
CA LYS A 18 12.40 -3.54 -2.17
C LYS A 18 11.79 -3.12 -0.85
N ILE A 19 11.04 -2.01 -0.84
CA ILE A 19 10.37 -1.45 0.33
C ILE A 19 9.50 -2.52 1.02
N THR A 20 8.93 -3.45 0.24
CA THR A 20 8.03 -4.50 0.73
C THR A 20 8.73 -5.83 1.02
N ASN A 21 9.97 -6.03 0.57
CA ASN A 21 10.72 -7.29 0.66
C ASN A 21 11.35 -7.56 2.05
N LYS A 22 10.74 -7.06 3.13
CA LYS A 22 11.20 -7.32 4.51
C LYS A 22 10.69 -8.65 5.07
N ILE A 23 9.68 -9.25 4.43
CA ILE A 23 9.08 -10.51 4.86
C ILE A 23 9.73 -11.65 4.07
N PRO A 24 10.35 -12.65 4.72
CA PRO A 24 10.94 -13.77 4.01
C PRO A 24 9.86 -14.59 3.29
N PRO A 25 10.19 -15.20 2.14
CA PRO A 25 9.24 -16.00 1.38
C PRO A 25 8.78 -17.20 2.21
N SER A 26 7.49 -17.48 2.14
CA SER A 26 6.83 -18.59 2.83
C SER A 26 5.91 -19.33 1.87
N LEU A 27 5.79 -20.64 2.05
CA LEU A 27 4.82 -21.47 1.34
C LEU A 27 3.39 -21.29 1.88
N SER A 28 3.25 -20.67 3.05
CA SER A 28 1.95 -20.37 3.66
C SER A 28 1.67 -18.87 3.56
N ALA A 29 0.43 -18.53 3.19
CA ALA A 29 -0.04 -17.16 3.27
C ALA A 29 0.04 -16.65 4.71
N MET A 30 0.44 -15.40 4.91
CA MET A 30 0.53 -14.79 6.24
C MET A 30 -0.81 -14.82 6.95
N LYS A 31 -0.82 -15.15 8.25
CA LYS A 31 -2.04 -15.23 9.07
C LYS A 31 -2.91 -13.98 8.93
N GLN A 32 -2.30 -12.81 9.01
CA GLN A 32 -2.94 -11.51 8.92
C GLN A 32 -3.70 -11.35 7.60
N LEU A 33 -3.13 -11.80 6.48
CA LEU A 33 -3.78 -11.72 5.16
C LEU A 33 -4.94 -12.71 5.02
N ARG A 34 -4.84 -13.89 5.64
CA ARG A 34 -5.90 -14.92 5.60
C ARG A 34 -7.16 -14.52 6.36
N GLU A 35 -7.01 -13.66 7.37
CA GLU A 35 -8.12 -13.19 8.22
C GLU A 35 -8.83 -11.96 7.64
N LEU A 36 -8.30 -11.36 6.57
CA LEU A 36 -8.92 -10.21 5.92
C LEU A 36 -10.14 -10.62 5.11
N SER A 37 -11.12 -9.71 5.04
CA SER A 37 -12.17 -9.81 4.02
C SER A 37 -11.55 -9.80 2.62
N ARG A 38 -12.20 -10.44 1.65
CA ARG A 38 -11.74 -10.44 0.25
C ARG A 38 -11.47 -9.03 -0.27
N MET A 39 -12.36 -8.08 0.05
CA MET A 39 -12.21 -6.67 -0.36
C MET A 39 -10.95 -6.03 0.22
N THR A 40 -10.75 -6.14 1.53
CA THR A 40 -9.60 -5.56 2.22
C THR A 40 -8.30 -6.22 1.74
N PHE A 41 -8.29 -7.55 1.61
CA PHE A 41 -7.16 -8.30 1.08
C PHE A 41 -6.75 -7.80 -0.31
N SER A 42 -7.72 -7.67 -1.24
CA SER A 42 -7.44 -7.19 -2.59
C SER A 42 -6.84 -5.79 -2.61
N ARG A 43 -7.34 -4.88 -1.77
CA ARG A 43 -6.81 -3.50 -1.69
C ARG A 43 -5.43 -3.43 -1.04
N VAL A 44 -5.17 -4.22 -0.01
CA VAL A 44 -3.83 -4.36 0.57
C VAL A 44 -2.86 -4.88 -0.49
N LEU A 45 -3.26 -5.89 -1.27
CA LEU A 45 -2.44 -6.43 -2.34
C LEU A 45 -2.17 -5.40 -3.45
N GLN A 46 -3.20 -4.66 -3.88
CA GLN A 46 -3.05 -3.58 -4.86
C GLN A 46 -2.11 -2.47 -4.35
N CYS A 47 -2.22 -2.09 -3.08
CA CYS A 47 -1.31 -1.17 -2.42
C CYS A 47 0.11 -1.75 -2.30
N HIS A 48 0.27 -3.05 -2.19
CA HIS A 48 1.60 -3.67 -2.17
C HIS A 48 2.23 -3.69 -3.57
N THR A 49 1.42 -3.86 -4.62
CA THR A 49 1.92 -4.03 -5.99
C THR A 49 2.00 -2.74 -6.80
N ARG A 50 1.62 -1.57 -6.27
CA ARG A 50 1.46 -0.32 -7.05
C ARG A 50 0.32 -0.31 -8.05
N HIS A 51 -0.68 -1.17 -7.85
CA HIS A 51 -1.86 -1.29 -8.72
C HIS A 51 -3.15 -0.86 -8.02
N ALA A 52 -3.04 -0.06 -6.96
CA ALA A 52 -4.19 0.56 -6.32
C ALA A 52 -4.76 1.66 -7.21
N HIS A 53 -6.07 1.92 -7.05
CA HIS A 53 -6.75 3.04 -7.70
C HIS A 53 -6.23 4.36 -7.12
N LEU A 54 -5.19 4.88 -7.78
CA LEU A 54 -4.46 6.08 -7.41
C LEU A 54 -4.08 6.85 -8.65
N GLY A 55 -3.93 8.15 -8.47
CA GLY A 55 -3.45 9.05 -9.50
C GLY A 55 -2.13 8.62 -10.13
N SER A 56 -1.16 8.16 -9.32
CA SER A 56 0.11 7.65 -9.83
C SER A 56 -0.04 6.41 -10.72
N TYR A 57 -1.03 5.56 -10.43
CA TYR A 57 -1.34 4.40 -11.26
C TYR A 57 -1.98 4.84 -12.58
N TYR A 58 -2.95 5.75 -12.52
CA TYR A 58 -3.62 6.29 -13.71
C TYR A 58 -2.65 7.02 -14.64
N ALA A 59 -1.80 7.90 -14.11
CA ALA A 59 -0.77 8.59 -14.89
C ALA A 59 0.15 7.62 -15.67
N THR A 60 0.43 6.44 -15.10
CA THR A 60 1.33 5.46 -15.69
C THR A 60 0.63 4.52 -16.67
N PHE A 61 -0.53 3.98 -16.29
CA PHE A 61 -1.16 2.85 -16.98
C PHE A 61 -2.46 3.21 -17.70
N ILE A 62 -3.11 4.31 -17.32
CA ILE A 62 -4.38 4.75 -17.92
C ILE A 62 -4.35 6.27 -18.14
N PRO A 63 -3.58 6.79 -19.12
CA PRO A 63 -3.36 8.23 -19.29
C PRO A 63 -4.60 9.07 -19.58
N LYS A 64 -5.76 8.43 -19.81
CA LYS A 64 -7.05 9.07 -20.00
C LYS A 64 -7.78 9.40 -18.70
N GLU A 65 -7.39 8.76 -17.60
CA GLU A 65 -7.96 9.00 -16.27
C GLU A 65 -7.21 10.15 -15.59
N ASP A 66 -7.93 10.94 -14.79
CA ASP A 66 -7.37 12.09 -14.07
C ASP A 66 -6.46 11.62 -12.91
N PRO A 67 -5.18 12.03 -12.86
CA PRO A 67 -4.29 11.67 -11.77
C PRO A 67 -4.49 12.50 -10.49
N TRP A 68 -5.30 13.56 -10.53
CA TRP A 68 -5.44 14.49 -9.41
C TRP A 68 -6.14 13.83 -8.22
N CYS A 69 -5.68 14.19 -7.02
CA CYS A 69 -6.38 13.86 -5.80
C CYS A 69 -7.56 14.83 -5.61
N PRO A 70 -8.74 14.38 -5.16
CA PRO A 70 -9.85 15.28 -4.86
C PRO A 70 -9.54 16.33 -3.77
N CYS A 71 -8.45 16.17 -3.01
CA CYS A 71 -7.98 17.17 -2.06
C CYS A 71 -7.23 18.35 -2.72
N GLY A 72 -7.02 18.32 -4.04
CA GLY A 72 -6.28 19.32 -4.79
C GLY A 72 -4.81 18.98 -5.06
N GLU A 73 -4.31 17.84 -4.59
CA GLU A 73 -2.95 17.39 -4.92
C GLU A 73 -2.87 16.96 -6.39
N SER A 74 -1.81 17.40 -7.06
CA SER A 74 -1.59 17.22 -8.50
C SER A 74 -1.48 15.75 -8.94
N THR A 75 -1.00 14.89 -8.04
CA THR A 75 -0.96 13.44 -8.27
C THR A 75 -1.20 12.73 -6.96
N GLN A 76 -2.26 11.92 -6.92
CA GLN A 76 -2.53 11.08 -5.76
C GLN A 76 -1.52 9.93 -5.70
N THR A 77 -0.50 10.06 -4.85
CA THR A 77 0.48 9.02 -4.55
C THR A 77 0.14 8.29 -3.26
N TRP A 78 0.79 7.16 -2.99
CA TRP A 78 0.64 6.50 -1.70
C TRP A 78 1.16 7.30 -0.53
N GLU A 79 2.29 7.97 -0.72
CA GLU A 79 2.90 8.79 0.32
C GLU A 79 1.90 9.86 0.71
N HIS A 80 1.44 10.64 -0.26
CA HIS A 80 0.34 11.58 -0.08
C HIS A 80 -0.86 10.95 0.66
N VAL A 81 -1.43 9.86 0.15
CA VAL A 81 -2.64 9.23 0.73
C VAL A 81 -2.45 8.74 2.18
N LEU A 82 -1.28 8.19 2.51
CA LEU A 82 -1.01 7.59 3.80
C LEU A 82 -0.45 8.59 4.82
N THR A 83 0.19 9.67 4.39
CA THR A 83 0.89 10.62 5.28
C THR A 83 0.28 12.01 5.33
N GLU A 84 -0.23 12.53 4.21
CA GLU A 84 -0.47 13.98 4.03
C GLU A 84 -1.91 14.31 3.64
N CYS A 85 -2.64 13.36 3.06
CA CYS A 85 -3.92 13.63 2.43
C CYS A 85 -4.99 13.99 3.46
N PRO A 86 -5.55 15.22 3.41
CA PRO A 86 -6.53 15.67 4.40
C PRO A 86 -7.85 14.90 4.32
N LEU A 87 -8.17 14.29 3.16
CA LEU A 87 -9.36 13.45 3.00
C LEU A 87 -9.36 12.21 3.92
N PHE A 88 -8.18 11.81 4.39
CA PHE A 88 -8.02 10.62 5.21
C PHE A 88 -7.48 10.92 6.61
N GLU A 89 -7.34 12.20 6.98
CA GLU A 89 -6.75 12.67 8.24
C GLU A 89 -7.34 11.96 9.46
N ASP A 90 -8.67 11.85 9.52
CA ASP A 90 -9.40 11.19 10.61
C ASP A 90 -8.96 9.74 10.87
N HIS A 91 -8.44 9.05 9.85
CA HIS A 91 -8.05 7.65 9.91
C HIS A 91 -6.53 7.44 9.96
N GLN A 92 -5.73 8.49 9.74
CA GLN A 92 -4.27 8.40 9.66
C GLN A 92 -3.63 7.83 10.93
N HIS A 93 -4.23 8.07 12.10
CA HIS A 93 -3.77 7.54 13.38
C HIS A 93 -3.70 5.99 13.40
N LEU A 94 -4.48 5.30 12.56
CA LEU A 94 -4.46 3.83 12.44
C LEU A 94 -3.15 3.29 11.84
N LEU A 95 -2.43 4.13 11.10
CA LEU A 95 -1.15 3.76 10.46
C LEU A 95 0.03 3.80 11.44
N GLY A 96 -0.16 4.34 12.65
CA GLY A 96 0.92 4.56 13.61
C GLY A 96 1.70 5.86 13.33
N ASP A 97 2.79 6.04 14.06
CA ASP A 97 3.64 7.22 14.06
C ASP A 97 5.10 6.89 13.75
N GLY A 98 5.91 7.92 13.44
CA GLY A 98 7.34 7.77 13.19
C GLY A 98 7.68 6.66 12.18
N GLU A 99 8.54 5.72 12.61
CA GLU A 99 8.97 4.58 11.78
C GLU A 99 7.83 3.63 11.42
N ASP A 100 6.85 3.46 12.31
CA ASP A 100 5.72 2.55 12.11
C ASP A 100 4.86 2.95 10.89
N ARG A 101 4.83 4.26 10.59
CA ARG A 101 4.11 4.84 9.46
C ARG A 101 4.89 4.80 8.14
N GLN A 102 6.19 4.47 8.17
CA GLN A 102 6.97 4.37 6.94
C GLN A 102 6.45 3.24 6.06
N MET A 103 6.47 3.45 4.74
CA MET A 103 5.98 2.48 3.77
C MET A 103 6.61 1.09 3.94
N CYS A 104 7.92 1.07 4.22
CA CYS A 104 8.64 -0.19 4.40
C CYS A 104 8.21 -0.95 5.66
N HIS A 105 7.63 -0.29 6.67
CA HIS A 105 7.05 -0.93 7.84
C HIS A 105 5.61 -1.34 7.60
N LEU A 106 4.80 -0.45 7.00
CA LEU A 106 3.40 -0.70 6.67
C LEU A 106 3.22 -1.89 5.71
N LEU A 107 4.06 -2.00 4.68
CA LEU A 107 3.98 -3.08 3.70
C LEU A 107 4.91 -4.27 4.02
N GLY A 108 6.00 -4.03 4.74
CA GLY A 108 7.04 -5.02 5.00
C GLY A 108 6.94 -5.76 6.34
N THR A 109 5.90 -5.52 7.14
CA THR A 109 5.74 -6.21 8.43
C THR A 109 4.31 -6.69 8.64
N ALA A 110 4.16 -7.77 9.41
CA ALA A 110 2.85 -8.30 9.73
C ALA A 110 1.98 -7.31 10.54
N LYS A 111 2.61 -6.54 11.44
CA LYS A 111 1.96 -5.47 12.22
C LYS A 111 1.51 -4.32 11.30
N GLY A 112 2.40 -3.88 10.39
CA GLY A 112 2.11 -2.85 9.40
C GLY A 112 0.96 -3.23 8.47
N ILE A 113 0.95 -4.47 7.95
CA ILE A 113 -0.13 -4.98 7.10
C ILE A 113 -1.47 -4.96 7.86
N GLY A 114 -1.47 -5.31 9.14
CA GLY A 114 -2.65 -5.22 10.00
C GLY A 114 -3.17 -3.78 10.14
N ARG A 115 -2.28 -2.82 10.37
CA ARG A 115 -2.62 -1.39 10.43
C ARG A 115 -3.15 -0.86 9.11
N LEU A 116 -2.47 -1.17 8.01
CA LEU A 116 -2.91 -0.78 6.67
C LEU A 116 -4.30 -1.35 6.35
N ALA A 117 -4.56 -2.60 6.72
CA ALA A 117 -5.88 -3.21 6.54
C ALA A 117 -6.97 -2.50 7.35
N GLN A 118 -6.69 -2.09 8.60
CA GLN A 118 -7.60 -1.31 9.42
C GLN A 118 -7.87 0.07 8.81
N PHE A 119 -6.81 0.76 8.38
CA PHE A 119 -6.92 2.04 7.68
C PHE A 119 -7.77 1.94 6.42
N ILE A 120 -7.52 0.94 5.56
CA ILE A 120 -8.30 0.72 4.33
C ILE A 120 -9.78 0.45 4.64
N LYS A 121 -10.05 -0.31 5.71
CA LYS A 121 -11.42 -0.63 6.11
C LYS A 121 -12.17 0.61 6.60
N ALA A 122 -11.51 1.49 7.34
CA ALA A 122 -12.14 2.69 7.90
C ALA A 122 -12.29 3.82 6.86
N SER A 123 -11.27 4.04 6.03
CA SER A 123 -11.23 5.14 5.06
C SER A 123 -11.85 4.84 3.69
N ALA A 124 -12.08 3.56 3.37
CA ALA A 124 -12.44 3.09 2.03
C ALA A 124 -11.47 3.54 0.92
N VAL A 125 -10.23 3.88 1.26
CA VAL A 125 -9.18 4.27 0.33
C VAL A 125 -8.90 3.17 -0.72
N PHE A 126 -8.38 3.58 -1.88
CA PHE A 126 -8.14 2.73 -3.06
C PHE A 126 -9.41 2.15 -3.72
N THR A 127 -10.58 2.69 -3.39
CA THR A 127 -11.81 2.41 -4.14
C THR A 127 -11.84 3.27 -5.40
N LYS A 128 -12.10 2.67 -6.57
CA LYS A 128 -12.43 3.48 -7.75
C LYS A 128 -13.75 4.19 -7.47
N LEU A 129 -13.73 5.50 -7.38
CA LEU A 129 -14.95 6.30 -7.33
C LEU A 129 -15.65 6.12 -8.68
N SER A 130 -16.85 5.55 -8.66
CA SER A 130 -17.70 5.51 -9.85
C SER A 130 -18.15 6.95 -10.12
N THR A 131 -17.66 7.56 -11.18
CA THR A 131 -18.26 8.77 -11.73
C THR A 131 -19.69 8.43 -12.13
N THR A 132 -20.66 9.07 -11.46
CA THR A 132 -22.08 9.03 -11.81
C THR A 132 -22.36 10.14 -12.82
#